data_AF-A0A1R3T8L6-F1
#
_entry.id   AF-A0A1R3T8L6-F1
#
_cell.length_a   1.000
_cell.length_b   1.000
_cell.length_c   1.000
_cell.angle_alpha   90.00
_cell.angle_beta   90.00
_cell.angle_gamma   90.00
#
_symmetry.space_group_name_H-M   'P 1'
#
loop_
_entity.id
_entity.type
_entity.pdbx_description
1 polymer ?
#
loop_
_entity_poly.entity_id
_entity_poly.type
_entity_poly.pdbx_seq_one_letter_code
_entity_poly.pdbx_strand_id
1 'polypeptide(L)'
;MKSTAFLSVFLLSISASTALADRVASREEFRGRWSRDCGVGRTCHLDIDDMKSKRTVQITFSINGKDANCKWSVDAIYDSGFGGPVAKDPYGNYYFYLTRHEDGRLYSSGTMLSNCGPQPTDQYFTSDAQGLVDNREVFDHNGSAMTVDPSAGTIIYRDPKKSISNTIKAGAVLFKANAPWDPYDDKTVIRGTAYVYKQGCEPAPYEVSGHQQGWHTLVLKGRAPIREKTGCRVIDYRVNGNSTLKFVSWGD
;
A
#
# COMPACT_ATOMS: atom_id res chain seq x y z
N MET A 1 -14.10 6.82 71.09
CA MET A 1 -14.08 7.51 69.78
C MET A 1 -12.66 7.98 69.48
N LYS A 2 -11.90 7.25 68.67
CA LYS A 2 -10.64 7.69 68.08
C LYS A 2 -10.67 7.27 66.62
N SER A 3 -10.90 8.24 65.74
CA SER A 3 -10.96 8.08 64.29
C SER A 3 -9.55 8.21 63.75
N THR A 4 -9.06 7.19 63.06
CA THR A 4 -7.74 7.19 62.41
C THR A 4 -7.98 7.32 60.91
N ALA A 5 -7.56 8.44 60.35
CA ALA A 5 -7.71 8.75 58.93
C ALA A 5 -6.80 7.84 58.08
N PHE A 6 -7.38 7.16 57.10
CA PHE A 6 -6.63 6.45 56.05
C PHE A 6 -6.19 7.48 54.99
N LEU A 7 -4.89 7.68 54.85
CA LEU A 7 -4.29 8.40 53.73
C LEU A 7 -4.41 7.54 52.46
N SER A 8 -5.12 8.06 51.46
CA SER A 8 -5.18 7.47 50.12
C SER A 8 -3.95 7.90 49.32
N VAL A 9 -3.05 6.96 49.01
CA VAL A 9 -1.92 7.19 48.12
C VAL A 9 -2.40 6.98 46.69
N PHE A 10 -2.65 8.08 45.98
CA PHE A 10 -2.82 8.07 44.54
C PHE A 10 -1.46 7.80 43.88
N LEU A 11 -1.26 6.57 43.41
CA LEU A 11 -0.21 6.27 42.43
C LEU A 11 -0.61 6.90 41.09
N LEU A 12 -0.07 8.09 40.81
CA LEU A 12 0.02 8.62 39.46
C LEU A 12 0.93 7.69 38.65
N SER A 13 0.32 6.82 37.85
CA SER A 13 1.02 6.15 36.76
C SER A 13 1.50 7.22 35.78
N ILE A 14 2.79 7.53 35.85
CA ILE A 14 3.49 8.30 34.83
C ILE A 14 3.41 7.47 33.56
N SER A 15 2.54 7.87 32.64
CA SER A 15 2.50 7.34 31.28
C SER A 15 3.90 7.46 30.71
N ALA A 16 4.50 6.32 30.33
CA ALA A 16 5.73 6.31 29.58
C ALA A 16 5.47 7.03 28.24
N SER A 17 5.81 8.32 28.19
CA SER A 17 6.07 9.02 26.94
C SER A 17 7.27 8.31 26.32
N THR A 18 6.98 7.32 25.48
CA THR A 18 7.98 6.76 24.59
C THR A 18 8.44 7.89 23.70
N ALA A 19 9.73 8.19 23.77
CA ALA A 19 10.40 9.12 22.89
C ALA A 19 10.08 8.72 21.44
N LEU A 20 9.21 9.50 20.79
CA LEU A 20 9.12 9.57 19.34
C LEU A 20 10.41 10.25 18.88
N ALA A 21 11.48 9.47 18.74
CA ALA A 21 12.61 9.90 17.94
C ALA A 21 12.10 10.21 16.52
N ASP A 22 12.58 11.30 15.91
CA ASP A 22 12.33 11.70 14.53
C ASP A 22 12.39 10.48 13.60
N ARG A 23 11.23 9.87 13.32
CA ARG A 23 11.18 8.80 12.33
C ARG A 23 11.16 9.46 10.97
N VAL A 24 12.22 9.24 10.20
CA VAL A 24 12.25 9.60 8.78
C VAL A 24 11.10 8.86 8.10
N ALA A 25 10.15 9.61 7.53
CA ALA A 25 8.96 9.05 6.89
C ALA A 25 9.34 8.11 5.77
N SER A 26 8.90 6.84 5.79
CA SER A 26 9.33 5.87 4.78
C SER A 26 8.84 6.24 3.38
N ARG A 27 9.47 5.70 2.34
CA ARG A 27 9.12 5.94 0.93
C ARG A 27 7.64 5.66 0.64
N GLU A 28 7.13 4.57 1.22
CA GLU A 28 5.76 4.10 1.08
C GLU A 28 4.75 5.04 1.75
N GLU A 29 5.18 5.82 2.73
CA GLU A 29 4.31 6.79 3.41
C GLU A 29 3.89 7.93 2.48
N PHE A 30 4.73 8.28 1.49
CA PHE A 30 4.45 9.30 0.48
C PHE A 30 3.48 8.81 -0.62
N ARG A 31 3.36 7.50 -0.85
CA ARG A 31 2.53 6.91 -1.93
C ARG A 31 1.08 7.42 -1.93
N GLY A 32 0.50 7.62 -3.10
CA GLY A 32 -0.93 7.89 -3.30
C GLY A 32 -1.24 9.35 -3.65
N ARG A 33 -2.53 9.69 -3.59
CA ARG A 33 -3.02 11.01 -3.96
C ARG A 33 -3.11 11.93 -2.74
N TRP A 34 -2.59 13.14 -2.93
CA TRP A 34 -2.63 14.24 -1.97
C TRP A 34 -3.27 15.44 -2.65
N SER A 35 -4.10 16.21 -1.96
CA SER A 35 -4.60 17.48 -2.50
C SER A 35 -4.50 18.65 -1.55
N ARG A 36 -4.71 19.81 -2.16
CA ARG A 36 -4.93 21.08 -1.50
C ARG A 36 -5.82 21.95 -2.39
N ASP A 37 -6.44 22.94 -1.76
CA ASP A 37 -7.03 24.06 -2.49
C ASP A 37 -5.92 24.88 -3.16
N CYS A 38 -6.10 25.22 -4.44
CA CYS A 38 -5.18 26.05 -5.22
C CYS A 38 -5.75 27.41 -5.59
N GLY A 39 -6.82 27.81 -4.92
CA GLY A 39 -7.54 29.05 -5.12
C GLY A 39 -8.51 28.99 -6.30
N VAL A 40 -9.45 29.93 -6.33
CA VAL A 40 -10.38 30.13 -7.45
C VAL A 40 -11.22 28.87 -7.77
N GLY A 41 -11.54 28.06 -6.74
CA GLY A 41 -12.30 26.83 -6.89
C GLY A 41 -11.56 25.71 -7.62
N ARG A 42 -10.23 25.70 -7.53
CA ARG A 42 -9.36 24.67 -8.12
C ARG A 42 -8.76 23.80 -7.03
N THR A 43 -8.62 22.51 -7.32
CA THR A 43 -7.94 21.56 -6.46
C THR A 43 -6.65 21.11 -7.14
N CYS A 44 -5.52 21.22 -6.46
CA CYS A 44 -4.29 20.61 -6.93
C CYS A 44 -4.13 19.22 -6.33
N HIS A 45 -3.62 18.30 -7.14
CA HIS A 45 -3.28 16.96 -6.71
C HIS A 45 -1.78 16.69 -6.91
N LEU A 46 -1.20 15.96 -5.97
CA LEU A 46 0.05 15.21 -6.14
C LEU A 46 -0.29 13.73 -6.08
N ASP A 47 -0.13 13.05 -7.20
CA ASP A 47 -0.18 11.60 -7.31
C ASP A 47 1.26 11.06 -7.22
N ILE A 48 1.58 10.42 -6.10
CA ILE A 48 2.91 9.90 -5.82
C ILE A 48 2.90 8.38 -6.01
N ASP A 49 3.62 7.93 -7.03
CA ASP A 49 3.79 6.54 -7.38
C ASP A 49 5.24 6.09 -7.12
N ASP A 50 5.45 5.49 -5.95
CA ASP A 50 6.70 4.83 -5.58
C ASP A 50 6.72 3.37 -6.09
N MET A 51 5.90 3.03 -7.07
CA MET A 51 5.91 1.70 -7.65
C MET A 51 6.75 1.62 -8.94
N LYS A 52 7.21 2.76 -9.46
CA LYS A 52 8.05 2.86 -10.66
C LYS A 52 9.36 2.05 -10.60
N SER A 53 10.12 2.11 -9.51
CA SER A 53 11.34 1.29 -9.30
C SER A 53 11.74 1.25 -7.83
N LYS A 54 12.74 0.46 -7.41
CA LYS A 54 13.24 0.48 -6.02
C LYS A 54 13.81 1.83 -5.56
N ARG A 55 14.22 2.69 -6.49
CA ARG A 55 14.92 3.94 -6.18
C ARG A 55 14.15 5.18 -6.60
N THR A 56 13.20 5.02 -7.50
CA THR A 56 12.51 6.13 -8.14
C THR A 56 11.06 6.17 -7.71
N VAL A 57 10.59 7.35 -7.36
CA VAL A 57 9.19 7.68 -7.10
C VAL A 57 8.76 8.63 -8.21
N GLN A 58 7.75 8.25 -8.98
CA GLN A 58 7.13 9.18 -9.91
C GLN A 58 6.16 10.07 -9.15
N ILE A 59 6.25 11.37 -9.37
CA ILE A 59 5.38 12.36 -8.74
C ILE A 59 4.69 13.10 -9.86
N THR A 60 3.37 13.01 -9.88
CA THR A 60 2.54 13.66 -10.89
C THR A 60 1.72 14.75 -10.23
N PHE A 61 1.90 15.98 -10.66
CA PHE A 61 1.04 17.08 -10.27
C PHE A 61 -0.08 17.26 -11.29
N SER A 62 -1.27 17.59 -10.81
CA SER A 62 -2.38 18.01 -11.66
C SER A 62 -3.26 19.06 -10.99
N ILE A 63 -3.99 19.85 -11.78
CA ILE A 63 -4.99 20.81 -11.29
C ILE A 63 -6.36 20.44 -11.87
N ASN A 64 -7.35 20.27 -10.99
CA ASN A 64 -8.75 20.07 -11.35
C ASN A 64 -9.55 21.36 -11.08
N GLY A 65 -10.40 21.77 -12.02
CA GLY A 65 -11.27 22.96 -11.90
C GLY A 65 -11.60 23.59 -13.25
N LYS A 66 -12.44 24.64 -13.26
CA LYS A 66 -12.79 25.37 -14.49
C LYS A 66 -11.52 25.96 -15.14
N ASP A 67 -11.32 25.62 -16.41
CA ASP A 67 -10.25 26.11 -17.30
C ASP A 67 -8.81 25.79 -16.86
N ALA A 68 -8.62 24.76 -16.02
CA ALA A 68 -7.29 24.31 -15.58
C ALA A 68 -6.83 23.07 -16.36
N ASN A 69 -5.91 23.24 -17.31
CA ASN A 69 -5.20 22.16 -17.98
C ASN A 69 -3.72 22.22 -17.57
N CYS A 70 -3.40 21.86 -16.33
CA CYS A 70 -2.00 21.67 -15.95
C CYS A 70 -1.75 20.30 -15.36
N LYS A 71 -0.78 19.61 -15.93
CA LYS A 71 -0.29 18.33 -15.46
C LYS A 71 1.20 18.22 -15.80
N TRP A 72 2.00 17.77 -14.85
CA TRP A 72 3.39 17.40 -15.09
C TRP A 72 3.77 16.21 -14.22
N SER A 73 4.83 15.50 -14.61
CA SER A 73 5.36 14.38 -13.85
C SER A 73 6.87 14.50 -13.73
N VAL A 74 7.40 14.07 -12.60
CA VAL A 74 8.84 14.04 -12.33
C VAL A 74 9.23 12.72 -11.69
N ASP A 75 10.43 12.25 -11.99
CA ASP A 75 11.06 11.16 -11.27
C ASP A 75 11.89 11.72 -10.13
N ALA A 76 11.49 11.39 -8.91
CA ALA A 76 12.22 11.68 -7.69
C ALA A 76 12.94 10.43 -7.18
N ILE A 77 14.01 10.62 -6.42
CA ILE A 77 14.68 9.56 -5.67
C ILE A 77 14.31 9.72 -4.21
N TYR A 78 14.12 8.62 -3.48
CA TYR A 78 13.94 8.74 -2.03
C TYR A 78 15.29 9.03 -1.35
N ASP A 79 15.38 10.16 -0.65
CA ASP A 79 16.59 10.60 0.06
C ASP A 79 16.26 10.83 1.54
N SER A 80 16.71 9.89 2.38
CA SER A 80 16.49 9.94 3.83
C SER A 80 17.11 11.17 4.50
N GLY A 81 18.14 11.78 3.91
CA GLY A 81 18.75 13.00 4.45
C GLY A 81 17.85 14.22 4.29
N PHE A 82 16.94 14.20 3.30
CA PHE A 82 15.93 15.23 3.09
C PHE A 82 14.58 14.87 3.70
N GLY A 83 14.43 13.67 4.26
CA GLY A 83 13.18 13.23 4.86
C GLY A 83 12.13 12.74 3.86
N GLY A 84 12.47 12.52 2.58
CA GLY A 84 11.51 12.09 1.57
C GLY A 84 12.00 12.11 0.11
N PRO A 85 11.07 12.03 -0.86
CA PRO A 85 11.37 12.10 -2.29
C PRO A 85 11.97 13.44 -2.72
N VAL A 86 13.01 13.38 -3.54
CA VAL A 86 13.74 14.53 -4.08
C VAL A 86 13.98 14.39 -5.59
N ALA A 87 13.63 15.41 -6.38
CA ALA A 87 13.95 15.47 -7.80
C ALA A 87 15.18 16.35 -8.04
N LYS A 88 16.07 15.87 -8.91
CA LYS A 88 17.34 16.51 -9.26
C LYS A 88 17.36 16.89 -10.74
N ASP A 89 17.91 18.05 -11.04
CA ASP A 89 18.19 18.44 -12.42
C ASP A 89 19.35 17.57 -12.99
N PRO A 90 19.65 17.66 -14.30
CA PRO A 90 20.76 16.89 -14.90
C PRO A 90 22.14 17.17 -14.29
N TYR A 91 22.29 18.24 -13.52
CA TYR A 91 23.52 18.63 -12.84
C TYR A 91 23.56 18.16 -11.38
N GLY A 92 22.49 17.50 -10.91
CA GLY A 92 22.39 16.98 -9.55
C GLY A 92 21.83 17.97 -8.53
N ASN A 93 21.38 19.17 -8.94
CA ASN A 93 20.79 20.14 -8.04
C ASN A 93 19.34 19.79 -7.73
N TYR A 94 18.95 19.91 -6.46
CA TYR A 94 17.58 19.72 -6.03
C TYR A 94 16.69 20.86 -6.51
N TYR A 95 15.59 20.55 -7.20
CA TYR A 95 14.60 21.56 -7.62
C TYR A 95 13.19 21.30 -7.09
N PHE A 96 12.94 20.11 -6.55
CA PHE A 96 11.67 19.74 -5.94
C PHE A 96 11.95 18.69 -4.86
N TYR A 97 11.39 18.87 -3.67
CA TYR A 97 11.42 17.85 -2.63
C TYR A 97 10.09 17.77 -1.89
N LEU A 98 9.84 16.61 -1.31
CA LEU A 98 8.70 16.33 -0.48
C LEU A 98 9.15 15.96 0.92
N THR A 99 8.48 16.50 1.93
CA THR A 99 8.66 16.11 3.34
C THR A 99 7.31 15.88 4.00
N ARG A 100 7.24 14.91 4.91
CA ARG A 100 6.04 14.63 5.67
C ARG A 100 6.17 15.22 7.08
N HIS A 101 5.17 15.97 7.49
CA HIS A 101 5.10 16.53 8.84
C HIS A 101 4.45 15.52 9.81
N GLU A 102 4.73 15.69 11.10
CA GLU A 102 4.20 14.82 12.16
C GLU A 102 2.66 14.75 12.19
N ASP A 103 2.01 15.85 11.81
CA ASP A 103 0.55 15.95 11.69
C ASP A 103 -0.03 15.23 10.45
N GLY A 104 0.83 14.53 9.70
CA GLY A 104 0.45 13.74 8.53
C GLY A 104 0.33 14.55 7.25
N ARG A 105 0.57 15.87 7.28
CA ARG A 105 0.57 16.72 6.08
C ARG A 105 1.84 16.52 5.26
N LEU A 106 1.70 16.71 3.95
CA LEU A 106 2.80 16.65 3.01
C LEU A 106 3.21 18.07 2.61
N TYR A 107 4.46 18.42 2.86
CA TYR A 107 5.08 19.64 2.35
C TYR A 107 5.77 19.35 1.02
N SER A 108 5.63 20.28 0.08
CA SER A 108 6.35 20.26 -1.20
C SER A 108 7.14 21.55 -1.36
N SER A 109 8.40 21.44 -1.72
CA SER A 109 9.22 22.59 -2.08
C SER A 109 9.37 22.73 -3.58
N GLY A 110 9.75 23.95 -3.99
CA GLY A 110 10.06 24.27 -5.36
C GLY A 110 8.88 24.91 -6.08
N THR A 111 9.21 25.81 -6.99
CA THR A 111 8.28 26.28 -8.01
C THR A 111 7.97 25.10 -8.92
N MET A 112 6.84 24.43 -8.66
CA MET A 112 6.20 23.54 -9.63
C MET A 112 6.20 24.29 -10.97
N LEU A 113 6.69 23.62 -12.02
CA LEU A 113 7.03 24.19 -13.33
C LEU A 113 6.13 25.39 -13.71
N SER A 114 6.73 26.45 -14.26
CA SER A 114 6.06 27.72 -14.57
C SER A 114 4.85 27.60 -15.50
N ASN A 115 4.64 26.42 -16.11
CA ASN A 115 3.49 26.09 -16.94
C ASN A 115 2.16 25.98 -16.15
N CYS A 116 2.17 25.84 -14.83
CA CYS A 116 0.96 25.78 -14.00
C CYS A 116 0.56 27.13 -13.35
N GLY A 117 1.22 28.22 -13.73
CA GLY A 117 0.96 29.56 -13.16
C GLY A 117 1.44 29.69 -11.70
N PRO A 118 1.20 30.87 -11.07
CA PRO A 118 1.62 31.11 -9.69
C PRO A 118 0.90 30.16 -8.74
N GLN A 119 1.69 29.39 -8.00
CA GLN A 119 1.22 28.53 -6.92
C GLN A 119 1.50 29.23 -5.58
N PRO A 120 0.63 29.08 -4.56
CA PRO A 120 0.94 29.57 -3.23
C PRO A 120 2.24 28.93 -2.71
N THR A 121 3.12 29.75 -2.14
CA THR A 121 4.50 29.38 -1.78
C THR A 121 4.60 28.45 -0.57
N ASP A 122 3.58 28.42 0.31
CA ASP A 122 3.60 27.67 1.56
C ASP A 122 2.27 26.96 1.83
N GLN A 123 1.99 25.88 1.10
CA GLN A 123 0.76 25.13 1.33
C GLN A 123 0.98 23.62 1.32
N TYR A 124 0.66 23.06 2.48
CA TYR A 124 0.63 21.64 2.77
C TYR A 124 -0.45 20.94 1.94
N PHE A 125 -0.12 19.79 1.37
CA PHE A 125 -1.10 18.86 0.89
C PHE A 125 -1.59 18.00 2.05
N THR A 126 -2.89 17.78 2.10
CA THR A 126 -3.49 16.74 2.95
C THR A 126 -3.66 15.49 2.12
N SER A 127 -3.51 14.31 2.72
CA SER A 127 -3.84 13.08 2.02
C SER A 127 -5.33 13.13 1.66
N ASP A 128 -5.68 12.99 0.38
CA ASP A 128 -7.09 12.93 -0.07
C ASP A 128 -7.81 11.73 0.50
N ALA A 129 -7.06 10.83 1.09
CA ALA A 129 -7.59 9.80 1.91
C ALA A 129 -6.62 9.48 3.04
N GLN A 130 -7.03 9.86 4.25
CA GLN A 130 -6.82 8.98 5.41
C GLN A 130 -7.36 7.55 5.18
N GLY A 131 -8.07 7.26 4.07
CA GLY A 131 -8.43 5.93 3.59
C GLY A 131 -7.59 5.33 2.44
N LEU A 132 -6.57 6.01 1.87
CA LEU A 132 -5.72 5.46 0.79
C LEU A 132 -4.41 4.88 1.31
N VAL A 133 -4.09 5.06 2.59
CA VAL A 133 -2.98 4.32 3.25
C VAL A 133 -3.33 2.84 3.39
N ASP A 134 -4.62 2.51 3.51
CA ASP A 134 -5.12 1.14 3.70
C ASP A 134 -5.35 0.37 2.38
N ASN A 135 -5.32 1.05 1.22
CA ASN A 135 -5.48 0.43 -0.11
C ASN A 135 -4.14 0.16 -0.83
N ARG A 136 -2.99 0.49 -0.22
CA ARG A 136 -1.66 0.48 -0.87
C ARG A 136 -1.07 -0.91 -1.10
N GLU A 137 -1.55 -1.89 -0.38
CA GLU A 137 -1.21 -3.31 -0.51
C GLU A 137 -2.37 -4.09 -1.14
N VAL A 138 -3.37 -3.38 -1.68
CA VAL A 138 -4.61 -4.01 -2.08
C VAL A 138 -4.66 -4.30 -3.56
N PHE A 139 -4.84 -5.59 -3.82
CA PHE A 139 -4.95 -6.16 -5.14
C PHE A 139 -6.33 -6.77 -5.30
N ASP A 140 -6.91 -6.64 -6.49
CA ASP A 140 -8.02 -7.48 -6.89
C ASP A 140 -7.53 -8.89 -7.16
N HIS A 141 -8.26 -9.86 -6.61
CA HIS A 141 -8.20 -11.25 -7.03
C HIS A 141 -9.61 -11.79 -7.20
N ASN A 142 -10.01 -12.01 -8.45
CA ASN A 142 -11.30 -12.61 -8.80
C ASN A 142 -12.49 -11.85 -8.19
N GLY A 143 -12.40 -10.52 -8.09
CA GLY A 143 -13.41 -9.64 -7.50
C GLY A 143 -13.37 -9.52 -5.98
N SER A 144 -12.34 -10.04 -5.31
CA SER A 144 -12.11 -9.86 -3.86
C SER A 144 -10.91 -8.95 -3.64
N ALA A 145 -10.96 -8.11 -2.60
CA ALA A 145 -9.82 -7.31 -2.18
C ALA A 145 -8.83 -8.18 -1.40
N MET A 146 -7.56 -8.13 -1.77
CA MET A 146 -6.48 -8.91 -1.16
C MET A 146 -5.41 -7.98 -0.64
N THR A 147 -4.96 -8.17 0.60
CA THR A 147 -3.74 -7.53 1.09
C THR A 147 -2.54 -8.39 0.70
N VAL A 148 -1.61 -7.83 -0.05
CA VAL A 148 -0.36 -8.45 -0.48
C VAL A 148 0.80 -7.85 0.31
N ASP A 149 1.44 -8.67 1.14
CA ASP A 149 2.61 -8.29 1.95
C ASP A 149 3.83 -9.12 1.50
N PRO A 150 4.68 -8.55 0.62
CA PRO A 150 5.91 -9.20 0.17
C PRO A 150 6.92 -9.46 1.29
N SER A 151 6.91 -8.63 2.34
CA SER A 151 7.87 -8.71 3.45
C SER A 151 7.52 -9.83 4.42
N ALA A 152 6.23 -10.01 4.74
CA ALA A 152 5.74 -11.15 5.51
C ALA A 152 5.56 -12.41 4.65
N GLY A 153 5.63 -12.28 3.33
CA GLY A 153 5.46 -13.37 2.39
C GLY A 153 4.02 -13.88 2.34
N THR A 154 3.01 -13.01 2.48
CA THR A 154 1.60 -13.41 2.60
C THR A 154 0.69 -12.66 1.65
N ILE A 155 -0.37 -13.33 1.22
CA ILE A 155 -1.53 -12.71 0.57
C ILE A 155 -2.78 -13.16 1.29
N ILE A 156 -3.54 -12.21 1.83
CA ILE A 156 -4.72 -12.46 2.66
C ILE A 156 -5.96 -11.79 2.09
N TYR A 157 -7.12 -12.39 2.30
CA TYR A 157 -8.40 -11.77 1.95
C TYR A 157 -8.66 -10.58 2.86
N ARG A 158 -8.71 -9.37 2.31
CA ARG A 158 -9.20 -8.21 3.05
C ARG A 158 -10.73 -8.17 2.99
N ASP A 159 -11.27 -8.11 1.78
CA ASP A 159 -12.71 -8.06 1.52
C ASP A 159 -13.12 -9.19 0.57
N PRO A 160 -13.48 -10.38 1.09
CA PRO A 160 -14.00 -11.46 0.26
C PRO A 160 -15.26 -11.02 -0.49
N LYS A 161 -15.34 -11.32 -1.79
CA LYS A 161 -16.56 -11.02 -2.56
C LYS A 161 -17.80 -11.70 -1.96
N LYS A 162 -18.96 -11.08 -2.16
CA LYS A 162 -20.24 -11.51 -1.58
C LYS A 162 -20.57 -12.99 -1.84
N SER A 163 -20.21 -13.54 -3.00
CA SER A 163 -20.51 -14.93 -3.34
C SER A 163 -19.68 -15.97 -2.58
N ILE A 164 -18.59 -15.56 -1.91
CA ILE A 164 -17.71 -16.47 -1.14
C ILE A 164 -17.60 -16.09 0.34
N SER A 165 -18.19 -14.97 0.78
CA SER A 165 -18.06 -14.44 2.16
C SER A 165 -18.66 -15.34 3.25
N ASN A 166 -19.53 -16.29 2.88
CA ASN A 166 -20.03 -17.33 3.77
C ASN A 166 -19.02 -18.48 4.00
N THR A 167 -18.02 -18.60 3.12
CA THR A 167 -16.96 -19.62 3.19
C THR A 167 -15.63 -19.02 3.66
N ILE A 168 -15.30 -17.83 3.17
CA ILE A 168 -14.03 -17.16 3.41
C ILE A 168 -14.31 -15.88 4.19
N LYS A 169 -13.56 -15.65 5.28
CA LYS A 169 -13.64 -14.44 6.10
C LYS A 169 -12.44 -13.52 5.82
N ALA A 170 -12.60 -12.24 6.12
CA ALA A 170 -11.48 -11.31 6.13
C ALA A 170 -10.35 -11.84 7.05
N GLY A 171 -9.11 -11.63 6.64
CA GLY A 171 -7.91 -12.17 7.28
C GLY A 171 -7.51 -13.59 6.86
N ALA A 172 -8.37 -14.32 6.12
CA ALA A 172 -8.02 -15.66 5.65
C ALA A 172 -6.84 -15.63 4.66
N VAL A 173 -5.87 -16.55 4.83
CA VAL A 173 -4.67 -16.61 3.98
C VAL A 173 -4.98 -17.29 2.66
N LEU A 174 -4.79 -16.61 1.53
CA LEU A 174 -4.87 -17.24 0.21
C LEU A 174 -3.53 -17.85 -0.21
N PHE A 175 -2.42 -17.19 0.15
CA PHE A 175 -1.08 -17.62 -0.24
C PHE A 175 -0.05 -17.30 0.85
N LYS A 176 0.88 -18.23 1.05
CA LYS A 176 2.07 -18.07 1.88
C LYS A 176 3.31 -18.43 1.06
N ALA A 177 4.19 -17.46 0.86
CA ALA A 177 5.48 -17.65 0.21
C ALA A 177 6.46 -18.42 1.11
N ASN A 178 7.37 -19.15 0.48
CA ASN A 178 8.46 -19.84 1.19
C ASN A 178 9.48 -18.87 1.79
N ALA A 179 9.59 -17.67 1.22
CA ALA A 179 10.43 -16.58 1.69
C ALA A 179 9.80 -15.23 1.29
N PRO A 180 10.16 -14.12 1.96
CA PRO A 180 9.84 -12.78 1.48
C PRO A 180 10.32 -12.58 0.04
N TRP A 181 9.64 -11.71 -0.71
CA TRP A 181 10.05 -11.39 -2.08
C TRP A 181 10.12 -9.88 -2.31
N ASP A 182 10.87 -9.50 -3.32
CA ASP A 182 10.97 -8.09 -3.74
C ASP A 182 9.94 -7.82 -4.84
N PRO A 183 8.93 -6.96 -4.59
CA PRO A 183 7.87 -6.70 -5.56
C PRO A 183 8.37 -5.95 -6.81
N TYR A 184 9.60 -5.43 -6.80
CA TYR A 184 10.22 -4.70 -7.91
C TYR A 184 11.19 -5.55 -8.73
N ASP A 185 11.33 -6.84 -8.43
CA ASP A 185 12.15 -7.77 -9.20
C ASP A 185 11.25 -8.77 -9.94
N ASP A 186 11.01 -8.48 -11.22
CA ASP A 186 10.19 -9.31 -12.11
C ASP A 186 10.89 -10.63 -12.53
N LYS A 187 12.19 -10.78 -12.23
CA LYS A 187 12.96 -11.99 -12.56
C LYS A 187 12.91 -13.02 -11.45
N THR A 188 12.71 -12.58 -10.21
CA THR A 188 12.67 -13.48 -9.06
C THR A 188 11.45 -14.41 -9.13
N VAL A 189 11.70 -15.72 -9.04
CA VAL A 189 10.64 -16.73 -8.95
C VAL A 189 10.10 -16.73 -7.53
N ILE A 190 8.82 -16.40 -7.39
CA ILE A 190 8.08 -16.50 -6.13
C ILE A 190 7.51 -17.91 -6.04
N ARG A 191 7.74 -18.60 -4.91
CA ARG A 191 7.26 -19.96 -4.64
C ARG A 191 6.55 -20.00 -3.30
N GLY A 192 5.50 -20.82 -3.20
CA GLY A 192 4.83 -21.04 -1.93
C GLY A 192 3.58 -21.88 -2.05
N THR A 193 2.81 -21.88 -0.96
CA THR A 193 1.58 -22.65 -0.84
C THR A 193 0.37 -21.72 -0.96
N ALA A 194 -0.53 -22.04 -1.88
CA ALA A 194 -1.84 -21.42 -1.98
C ALA A 194 -2.93 -22.32 -1.39
N TYR A 195 -4.07 -21.72 -1.02
CA TYR A 195 -5.15 -22.42 -0.33
C TYR A 195 -6.48 -22.30 -1.07
N VAL A 196 -7.13 -23.45 -1.34
CA VAL A 196 -8.49 -23.48 -1.88
C VAL A 196 -9.49 -23.75 -0.76
N TYR A 197 -10.50 -22.90 -0.69
CA TYR A 197 -11.55 -22.96 0.33
C TYR A 197 -12.82 -23.65 -0.20
N LYS A 198 -13.49 -24.40 0.66
CA LYS A 198 -14.80 -25.01 0.42
C LYS A 198 -15.60 -24.91 1.72
N GLN A 199 -16.89 -24.54 1.64
CA GLN A 199 -17.73 -24.40 2.81
C GLN A 199 -17.76 -25.70 3.64
N GLY A 200 -17.56 -25.57 4.95
CA GLY A 200 -17.55 -26.71 5.89
C GLY A 200 -16.30 -27.59 5.81
N CYS A 201 -15.28 -27.18 5.06
CA CYS A 201 -14.01 -27.88 4.97
C CYS A 201 -12.85 -26.98 5.39
N GLU A 202 -11.81 -27.60 5.95
CA GLU A 202 -10.51 -26.95 6.10
C GLU A 202 -9.97 -26.47 4.73
N PRO A 203 -9.07 -25.48 4.67
CA PRO A 203 -8.43 -25.07 3.41
C PRO A 203 -7.56 -26.19 2.83
N ALA A 204 -7.60 -26.40 1.50
CA ALA A 204 -6.71 -27.36 0.83
C ALA A 204 -5.46 -26.63 0.30
N PRO A 205 -4.25 -26.98 0.79
CA PRO A 205 -3.01 -26.41 0.27
C PRO A 205 -2.66 -26.98 -1.10
N TYR A 206 -1.94 -26.20 -1.91
CA TYR A 206 -1.26 -26.66 -3.11
C TYR A 206 -0.10 -25.73 -3.48
N GLU A 207 0.92 -26.30 -4.09
CA GLU A 207 2.12 -25.57 -4.49
C GLU A 207 1.85 -24.69 -5.72
N VAL A 208 2.30 -23.44 -5.63
CA VAL A 208 2.26 -22.48 -6.72
C VAL A 208 3.60 -21.79 -6.88
N SER A 209 3.90 -21.39 -8.11
CA SER A 209 5.06 -20.55 -8.41
C SER A 209 4.77 -19.59 -9.54
N GLY A 210 5.48 -18.48 -9.56
CA GLY A 210 5.38 -17.50 -10.63
C GLY A 210 6.21 -16.27 -10.34
N HIS A 211 5.79 -15.13 -10.87
CA HIS A 211 6.59 -13.92 -10.89
C HIS A 211 5.69 -12.69 -10.82
N GLN A 212 6.29 -11.58 -10.40
CA GLN A 212 5.76 -10.26 -10.70
C GLN A 212 5.82 -10.02 -12.22
N GLN A 213 4.73 -9.56 -12.82
CA GLN A 213 4.62 -9.15 -14.21
C GLN A 213 4.48 -7.63 -14.24
N GLY A 214 5.62 -6.94 -14.16
CA GLY A 214 5.63 -5.57 -13.66
C GLY A 214 5.25 -5.51 -12.18
N TRP A 215 5.28 -4.31 -11.61
CA TRP A 215 5.07 -4.14 -10.18
C TRP A 215 3.60 -4.26 -9.74
N HIS A 216 2.65 -4.05 -10.67
CA HIS A 216 1.21 -3.96 -10.41
C HIS A 216 0.47 -5.29 -10.52
N THR A 217 1.12 -6.33 -11.09
CA THR A 217 0.50 -7.62 -11.33
C THR A 217 1.38 -8.77 -10.83
N LEU A 218 0.86 -9.54 -9.86
CA LEU A 218 1.47 -10.81 -9.45
C LEU A 218 0.72 -11.97 -10.11
N VAL A 219 1.46 -12.88 -10.75
CA VAL A 219 0.87 -14.11 -11.31
C VAL A 219 1.57 -15.33 -10.76
N LEU A 220 0.81 -16.17 -10.06
CA LEU A 220 1.26 -17.48 -9.56
C LEU A 220 0.45 -18.60 -10.22
N LYS A 221 1.11 -19.72 -10.51
CA LYS A 221 0.47 -20.88 -11.15
C LYS A 221 0.81 -22.17 -10.44
N GLY A 222 -0.16 -23.08 -10.38
CA GLY A 222 0.02 -24.42 -9.83
C GLY A 222 -1.19 -25.32 -10.11
N ARG A 223 -1.01 -26.63 -9.95
CA ARG A 223 -2.11 -27.59 -10.13
C ARG A 223 -3.01 -27.52 -8.89
N ALA A 224 -4.25 -27.08 -9.06
CA ALA A 224 -5.13 -26.82 -7.93
C ALA A 224 -5.84 -28.12 -7.48
N PRO A 225 -6.14 -28.25 -6.18
CA PRO A 225 -6.76 -29.44 -5.63
C PRO A 225 -8.20 -29.58 -6.12
N ILE A 226 -8.58 -30.80 -6.44
CA ILE A 226 -9.95 -31.21 -6.73
C ILE A 226 -10.48 -31.96 -5.53
N ARG A 227 -11.59 -31.48 -4.98
CA ARG A 227 -12.27 -32.14 -3.87
C ARG A 227 -13.41 -33.01 -4.37
N GLU A 228 -13.75 -34.02 -3.59
CA GLU A 228 -15.01 -34.73 -3.76
C GLU A 228 -16.18 -33.75 -3.79
N LYS A 229 -17.25 -34.10 -4.53
CA LYS A 229 -18.46 -33.27 -4.59
C LYS A 229 -19.06 -33.10 -3.20
N THR A 230 -19.22 -34.20 -2.47
CA THR A 230 -19.89 -34.26 -1.15
C THR A 230 -18.95 -34.26 0.05
N GLY A 231 -17.64 -34.27 -0.15
CA GLY A 231 -16.64 -34.36 0.93
C GLY A 231 -15.57 -33.27 0.89
N CYS A 232 -14.68 -33.31 1.88
CA CYS A 232 -13.51 -32.42 1.97
C CYS A 232 -12.23 -33.05 1.41
N ARG A 233 -12.27 -34.36 1.14
CA ARG A 233 -11.13 -35.14 0.66
C ARG A 233 -10.69 -34.65 -0.71
N VAL A 234 -9.39 -34.40 -0.86
CA VAL A 234 -8.75 -34.10 -2.15
C VAL A 234 -8.56 -35.41 -2.90
N ILE A 235 -9.00 -35.43 -4.15
CA ILE A 235 -9.02 -36.64 -5.01
C ILE A 235 -8.13 -36.51 -6.25
N ASP A 236 -7.71 -35.29 -6.60
CA ASP A 236 -6.85 -35.03 -7.76
C ASP A 236 -6.24 -33.62 -7.66
N TYR A 237 -5.23 -33.33 -8.48
CA TYR A 237 -4.64 -32.01 -8.69
C TYR A 237 -4.51 -31.74 -10.19
N ARG A 238 -5.15 -30.68 -10.70
CA ARG A 238 -5.13 -30.38 -12.14
C ARG A 238 -5.21 -28.88 -12.42
N VAL A 239 -4.96 -28.51 -13.68
CA VAL A 239 -5.12 -27.15 -14.16
C VAL A 239 -6.62 -26.82 -14.26
N ASN A 240 -7.08 -25.83 -13.50
CA ASN A 240 -8.47 -25.36 -13.50
C ASN A 240 -8.54 -23.84 -13.16
N GLY A 241 -9.75 -23.31 -12.89
CA GLY A 241 -9.94 -21.89 -12.56
C GLY A 241 -9.19 -21.39 -11.31
N ASN A 242 -8.82 -22.28 -10.38
CA ASN A 242 -8.00 -21.96 -9.21
C ASN A 242 -6.50 -22.15 -9.49
N SER A 243 -6.09 -22.59 -10.69
CA SER A 243 -4.68 -22.87 -11.00
C SER A 243 -3.85 -21.65 -11.37
N THR A 244 -4.49 -20.50 -11.60
CA THR A 244 -3.81 -19.23 -11.84
C THR A 244 -4.32 -18.21 -10.82
N LEU A 245 -3.44 -17.75 -9.98
CA LEU A 245 -3.68 -16.67 -9.04
C LEU A 245 -3.11 -15.40 -9.67
N LYS A 246 -4.00 -14.58 -10.25
CA LYS A 246 -3.65 -13.25 -10.74
C LYS A 246 -4.11 -12.24 -9.70
N PHE A 247 -3.22 -11.35 -9.32
CA PHE A 247 -3.48 -10.22 -8.44
C PHE A 247 -3.16 -8.94 -9.22
N VAL A 248 -4.08 -7.98 -9.22
CA VAL A 248 -3.88 -6.68 -9.90
C VAL A 248 -4.10 -5.54 -8.91
N SER A 249 -3.15 -4.63 -8.77
CA SER A 249 -3.27 -3.50 -7.85
C SER A 249 -4.49 -2.63 -8.18
N TRP A 250 -5.19 -2.10 -7.18
CA TRP A 250 -6.35 -1.21 -7.36
C TRP A 250 -6.00 0.18 -7.94
N GLY A 251 -4.72 0.48 -8.16
CA GLY A 251 -4.23 1.75 -8.71
C GLY A 251 -4.14 1.84 -10.24
N ASP A 252 -4.56 0.80 -10.97
CA ASP A 252 -4.59 0.75 -12.44
C ASP A 252 -5.98 1.02 -13.05
#